data_AF-A0A9C9KU01-F1
#
_entry.id   AF-A0A9C9KU01-F1
#
_cell.length_a   1.000
_cell.length_b   1.000
_cell.length_c   1.000
_cell.angle_alpha   90.00
_cell.angle_beta   90.00
_cell.angle_gamma   90.00
#
_symmetry.space_group_name_H-M   'P 1'
#
loop_
_entity.id
_entity.type
_entity.pdbx_description
1 polymer ?
#
loop_
_entity_poly.entity_id
_entity_poly.type
_entity_poly.pdbx_seq_one_letter_code
_entity_poly.pdbx_strand_id
1 'polypeptide(L)' 'IDRLHGARATQTILGVEIPEITLPVAPGRNLAVLAEAAARNHTLLLKGYDSAKLFMERQARFMGNS' A
#
# COMPACT_ATOMS: atom_id res chain seq x y z
N ILE A 1 -0.12 -11.28 7.52
CA ILE A 1 -0.43 -10.26 6.47
C ILE A 1 -0.61 -8.93 7.19
N ASP A 2 0.34 -8.01 7.03
CA ASP A 2 0.18 -6.65 7.53
C ASP A 2 -0.95 -5.96 6.74
N ARG A 3 -1.95 -5.45 7.46
CA ARG A 3 -3.13 -4.80 6.91
C ARG A 3 -2.88 -3.34 6.54
N LEU A 4 -1.78 -2.75 7.04
CA LEU A 4 -1.49 -1.33 6.87
C LEU A 4 -0.60 -1.08 5.65
N HIS A 5 0.47 -1.84 5.49
CA HIS A 5 1.43 -1.63 4.41
C HIS A 5 1.20 -2.55 3.20
N GLY A 6 0.40 -3.61 3.36
CA GLY A 6 0.33 -4.71 2.39
C GLY A 6 1.64 -5.48 2.34
N ALA A 7 1.60 -6.76 1.94
CA ALA A 7 2.83 -7.51 1.73
C ALA A 7 3.53 -6.96 0.48
N ARG A 8 4.47 -6.04 0.70
CA ARG A 8 5.35 -5.47 -0.33
C ARG A 8 6.65 -6.25 -0.31
N ALA A 9 7.01 -6.82 -1.44
CA ALA A 9 8.27 -7.50 -1.65
C ALA A 9 8.98 -6.89 -2.87
N THR A 10 10.22 -7.28 -3.08
CA THR A 10 10.93 -7.05 -4.34
C THR A 10 11.29 -8.40 -4.94
N GLN A 11 11.15 -8.51 -6.25
CA GLN A 11 11.56 -9.68 -7.02
C GLN A 11 12.60 -9.25 -8.05
N THR A 12 13.73 -9.97 -8.09
CA THR A 12 14.76 -9.73 -9.10
C THR A 12 14.43 -10.50 -10.38
N ILE A 13 14.27 -9.79 -11.49
CA ILE A 13 14.08 -10.37 -12.83
C ILE A 13 15.17 -9.82 -13.75
N LEU A 14 15.95 -10.72 -14.35
CA LEU A 14 17.08 -10.35 -15.24
C LEU A 14 18.06 -9.34 -14.60
N GLY A 15 18.28 -9.45 -13.29
CA GLY A 15 19.16 -8.54 -12.53
C GLY A 15 18.52 -7.19 -12.16
N VAL A 16 17.26 -6.96 -12.51
CA VAL A 16 16.51 -5.75 -12.15
C VAL A 16 15.60 -6.05 -10.97
N GLU A 17 15.63 -5.21 -9.93
CA GLU A 17 14.70 -5.30 -8.81
C GLU A 17 13.34 -4.69 -9.18
N ILE A 18 12.29 -5.50 -9.11
CA ILE A 18 10.92 -5.12 -9.44
C ILE A 18 10.06 -5.19 -8.17
N PRO A 19 9.29 -4.15 -7.84
CA PRO A 19 8.38 -4.18 -6.70
C PRO A 19 7.21 -5.14 -6.94
N GLU A 20 6.92 -5.96 -5.95
CA GLU A 20 5.84 -6.95 -5.94
C GLU A 20 4.80 -6.62 -4.85
N ILE A 21 3.52 -6.77 -5.18
CA ILE A 21 2.40 -6.57 -4.25
C ILE A 21 1.52 -7.81 -4.27
N THR A 22 1.41 -8.49 -3.12
CA THR A 22 0.53 -9.64 -2.96
C THR A 22 -0.88 -9.20 -2.55
N LEU A 23 -1.87 -9.47 -3.40
CA LEU A 23 -3.29 -9.19 -3.10
C LEU A 23 -4.00 -10.44 -2.56
N PRO A 24 -4.61 -10.39 -1.36
CA PRO A 24 -5.37 -11.51 -0.84
C PRO A 24 -6.68 -11.66 -1.61
N VAL A 25 -6.87 -12.83 -2.25
CA VAL A 25 -8.11 -13.18 -2.94
C VAL A 25 -9.13 -13.72 -1.94
N ALA A 26 -10.37 -13.23 -2.02
CA ALA A 26 -11.49 -13.75 -1.25
C ALA A 26 -12.75 -13.71 -2.12
N PRO A 27 -13.62 -14.74 -2.09
CA PRO A 27 -14.88 -14.73 -2.81
C PRO A 27 -15.71 -13.49 -2.47
N GLY A 28 -16.36 -12.89 -3.47
CA GLY A 28 -17.20 -11.70 -3.30
C GLY A 28 -16.44 -10.36 -3.28
N ARG A 29 -15.11 -10.35 -3.44
CA ARG A 29 -14.35 -9.11 -3.67
C ARG A 29 -14.07 -8.87 -5.16
N ASN A 30 -14.25 -7.64 -5.61
CA ASN A 30 -13.92 -7.25 -6.97
C ASN A 30 -12.40 -7.12 -7.14
N LEU A 31 -11.80 -8.06 -7.87
CA LEU A 31 -10.35 -8.07 -8.14
C LEU A 31 -9.88 -6.85 -8.92
N ALA A 32 -10.69 -6.33 -9.84
CA ALA A 32 -10.33 -5.14 -10.62
C ALA A 32 -10.18 -3.92 -9.71
N VAL A 33 -11.10 -3.75 -8.75
CA VAL A 33 -11.05 -2.65 -7.76
C VAL A 33 -9.84 -2.80 -6.84
N LEU A 34 -9.51 -4.03 -6.40
CA LEU A 34 -8.33 -4.27 -5.57
C LEU A 34 -7.02 -3.98 -6.32
N ALA A 35 -6.94 -4.40 -7.58
CA ALA A 35 -5.79 -4.13 -8.44
C ALA A 35 -5.62 -2.63 -8.72
N GLU A 36 -6.71 -1.91 -9.02
CA GLU A 36 -6.70 -0.47 -9.24
C GLU A 36 -6.22 0.28 -7.99
N ALA A 37 -6.77 -0.07 -6.82
CA ALA A 37 -6.37 0.54 -5.55
C ALA A 37 -4.88 0.30 -5.23
N ALA A 38 -4.37 -0.91 -5.50
CA ALA A 38 -2.97 -1.24 -5.32
C ALA A 38 -2.05 -0.44 -6.25
N ALA A 39 -2.40 -0.34 -7.54
CA ALA A 39 -1.63 0.42 -8.53
C ALA A 39 -1.60 1.93 -8.20
N ARG A 40 -2.74 2.49 -7.78
CA ARG A 40 -2.84 3.89 -7.36
C ARG A 40 -1.99 4.15 -6.11
N ASN A 41 -2.05 3.26 -5.12
CA ASN A 41 -1.23 3.37 -3.91
C ASN A 41 0.28 3.28 -4.22
N HIS A 42 0.69 2.37 -5.11
CA HIS A 42 2.08 2.28 -5.56
C HIS A 42 2.55 3.57 -6.25
N THR A 43 1.72 4.15 -7.11
CA THR A 43 2.02 5.43 -7.77
C THR A 43 2.13 6.58 -6.77
N LEU A 44 1.28 6.62 -5.73
CA LEU A 44 1.36 7.64 -4.67
C LEU A 44 2.67 7.55 -3.89
N LEU A 45 3.12 6.33 -3.58
CA LEU A 45 4.40 6.13 -2.88
C LEU A 45 5.60 6.54 -3.73
N LEU A 46 5.60 6.20 -5.02
CA LEU A 46 6.64 6.66 -5.95
C LEU A 46 6.70 8.19 -6.06
N LYS A 47 5.56 8.86 -5.89
CA LYS A 47 5.45 10.32 -5.84
C LYS A 47 5.83 10.92 -4.47
N GLY A 48 6.32 10.12 -3.52
CA GLY A 48 6.70 10.56 -2.18
C GLY A 48 5.51 10.79 -1.23
N TYR A 49 4.29 10.44 -1.64
CA TYR A 49 3.10 10.53 -0.79
C TYR A 49 2.91 9.23 -0.01
N ASP A 50 3.52 9.16 1.16
CA ASP A 50 3.23 8.11 2.12
C ASP A 50 1.90 8.41 2.84
N SER A 51 0.84 7.83 2.30
CA SER A 51 -0.52 7.97 2.83
C SER A 51 -0.66 7.38 4.23
N ALA A 52 0.14 6.37 4.59
CA ALA A 52 0.14 5.77 5.92
C ALA A 52 0.79 6.73 6.93
N LYS A 53 1.91 7.36 6.56
CA LYS A 53 2.55 8.39 7.39
C LYS A 53 1.64 9.60 7.59
N LEU A 54 0.99 10.09 6.54
CA LEU A 54 0.03 11.20 6.62
C LEU A 54 -1.19 10.86 7.50
N PHE A 55 -1.64 9.61 7.47
CA PHE A 55 -2.70 9.12 8.34
C PHE A 55 -2.25 9.09 9.81
N MET A 56 -1.06 8.55 10.09
CA MET A 56 -0.47 8.53 11.44
C MET A 56 -0.26 9.93 12.01
N GLU A 57 0.26 10.87 11.20
CA GLU A 57 0.45 12.27 11.62
C GLU A 57 -0.89 12.96 11.95
N ARG A 58 -1.94 12.72 11.15
CA ARG A 58 -3.28 13.25 11.42
C ARG A 58 -3.89 12.64 12.68
N GLN A 59 -3.75 11.33 12.88
CA GLN A 59 -4.26 10.63 14.06
C GLN A 59 -3.55 11.08 15.34
N ALA A 60 -2.22 11.21 15.31
CA ALA A 60 -1.43 11.72 16.43
C ALA A 60 -1.83 13.16 16.81
N ARG A 61 -2.08 14.01 15.80
CA ARG A 61 -2.56 15.39 16.03
C ARG A 61 -3.95 15.43 16.67
N PHE A 62 -4.84 14.51 16.31
CA PHE A 62 -6.17 14.40 16.93
C PHE A 62 -6.08 13.90 18.38
N MET A 63 -5.20 12.93 18.67
CA MET A 63 -5.03 12.38 20.02
C MET A 63 -4.28 13.30 20.98
N GLY A 64 -3.37 14.15 20.48
CA GLY A 64 -2.63 15.12 21.30
C GLY A 64 -3.43 16.39 21.66
N ASN A 65 -4.64 16.55 21.13
CA ASN A 65 -5.52 17.70 21.38
C ASN A 65 -6.73 17.31 22.27
N SER A 66 -6.60 16.24 23.06
CA SER A 66 -7.55 15.79 24.10
C SER A 66 -6.91 15.87 25.48
#